data_AF-A0A7Z2T7U5-F1
#
_entry.id   AF-A0A7Z2T7U5-F1
#
_cell.length_a   1.000
_cell.length_b   1.000
_cell.length_c   1.000
_cell.angle_alpha   90.00
_cell.angle_beta   90.00
_cell.angle_gamma   90.00
#
_symmetry.space_group_name_H-M   'P 1'
#
loop_
_entity.id
_entity.type
_entity.pdbx_description
1 polymer ?
#
loop_
_entity_poly.entity_id
_entity_poly.type
_entity_poly.pdbx_seq_one_letter_code
_entity_poly.pdbx_strand_id
1 'polypeptide(L)'
;MPLQTATLTQFATRTNWFLSILLSTLLTTPLVLADSGLSEADTAELIKLTYETRLDELPQFKKGHYGLRLYRQTHDPRYISAIESDLTRIATRLNLFANTIDTDEEIAQYSLKRLLGYLDDYDERSRRRYHATQWTPEYLYLGVDLLGSMARANEYGLKHKQDEKLRKILKQYDFRFFVTDRDMIEAWAAQLANQVYWLKQLGEEDYTQLFVQRFKEVYPDNKDQELTKQQFMNKLYGMTHIILADSEYYQRPVEESDHQWIFDYFRDNQDQILSATKEDVIAEVGICFLLAGLEEDPFVAQAREAIRQSVDLQQGMVPSETGSFDFAYGEHRNVLAIMLLDWQPPRVGPTIDHHPEVFINLPNGLVAK
;
A
#
# COMPACT_ATOMS: atom_id res chain seq x y z
N MET A 1 -56.62 -1.42 -45.01
CA MET A 1 -55.97 -1.07 -43.74
C MET A 1 -56.97 -1.30 -42.63
N PRO A 2 -56.64 -2.11 -41.61
CA PRO A 2 -57.62 -2.97 -40.96
C PRO A 2 -58.36 -2.27 -39.81
N LEU A 3 -59.68 -2.45 -39.86
CA LEU A 3 -60.55 -2.63 -38.70
C LEU A 3 -60.27 -4.01 -38.09
N GLN A 4 -60.18 -4.10 -36.76
CA GLN A 4 -60.78 -5.23 -36.02
C GLN A 4 -60.83 -4.96 -34.51
N THR A 5 -62.06 -4.76 -34.04
CA THR A 5 -62.53 -4.92 -32.66
C THR A 5 -62.98 -6.36 -32.42
N ALA A 6 -62.68 -6.93 -31.24
CA ALA A 6 -63.45 -8.01 -30.59
C ALA A 6 -63.04 -8.06 -29.10
N THR A 7 -63.83 -7.56 -28.14
CA THR A 7 -64.86 -8.25 -27.34
C THR A 7 -64.48 -9.65 -26.84
N LEU A 8 -64.47 -9.83 -25.52
CA LEU A 8 -64.87 -11.09 -24.88
C LEU A 8 -65.59 -10.84 -23.55
N THR A 9 -66.74 -11.47 -23.45
CA THR A 9 -67.79 -11.42 -22.43
C THR A 9 -67.57 -12.53 -21.39
N GLN A 10 -67.69 -12.18 -20.10
CA GLN A 10 -68.49 -12.85 -19.05
C GLN A 10 -68.81 -14.36 -19.17
N PHE A 11 -68.36 -15.19 -18.22
CA PHE A 11 -69.17 -15.77 -17.11
C PHE A 11 -68.45 -16.93 -16.40
N ALA A 12 -68.83 -17.10 -15.13
CA ALA A 12 -68.26 -17.95 -14.10
C ALA A 12 -68.54 -19.47 -14.26
N THR A 13 -67.64 -20.29 -13.70
CA THR A 13 -68.00 -21.54 -13.01
C THR A 13 -67.01 -21.83 -11.87
N ARG A 14 -67.59 -22.21 -10.72
CA ARG A 14 -66.91 -22.70 -9.50
C ARG A 14 -66.52 -24.17 -9.67
N THR A 15 -65.35 -24.56 -9.15
CA THR A 15 -65.09 -25.79 -8.34
C THR A 15 -63.60 -25.81 -7.95
N ASN A 16 -63.22 -25.56 -6.71
CA ASN A 16 -63.06 -26.51 -5.59
C ASN A 16 -61.77 -27.37 -5.62
N TRP A 17 -60.89 -27.10 -4.65
CA TRP A 17 -59.82 -27.93 -4.03
C TRP A 17 -58.65 -28.43 -4.89
N PHE A 18 -57.46 -27.86 -4.69
CA PHE A 18 -56.33 -28.47 -3.99
C PHE A 18 -55.23 -27.42 -3.79
N LEU A 19 -54.97 -27.09 -2.53
CA LEU A 19 -53.90 -26.20 -2.09
C LEU A 19 -52.59 -27.00 -2.09
N SER A 20 -51.83 -26.96 -3.18
CA SER A 20 -50.44 -27.43 -3.17
C SER A 20 -49.55 -26.27 -2.77
N ILE A 21 -49.32 -26.14 -1.46
CA ILE A 21 -48.21 -25.34 -0.93
C ILE A 21 -46.92 -26.06 -1.36
N LEU A 22 -46.31 -25.61 -2.45
CA LEU A 22 -44.89 -25.87 -2.69
C LEU A 22 -44.13 -24.99 -1.71
N LEU A 23 -43.83 -25.56 -0.55
CA LEU A 23 -42.82 -25.06 0.35
C LEU A 23 -41.48 -25.29 -0.37
N SER A 24 -41.08 -24.37 -1.25
CA SER A 24 -39.70 -24.29 -1.67
C SER A 24 -38.91 -23.81 -0.46
N THR A 25 -38.46 -24.76 0.34
CA THR A 25 -37.34 -24.59 1.26
C THR A 25 -36.16 -24.14 0.40
N LEU A 26 -35.97 -22.82 0.31
CA LEU A 26 -34.65 -22.24 0.09
C LEU A 26 -33.81 -22.71 1.28
N LEU A 27 -33.20 -23.88 1.13
CA LEU A 27 -32.00 -24.24 1.85
C LEU A 27 -30.98 -23.19 1.45
N THR A 28 -30.93 -22.08 2.19
CA THR A 28 -29.71 -21.30 2.32
C THR A 28 -28.72 -22.24 2.98
N THR A 29 -28.03 -23.04 2.17
CA THR A 29 -26.77 -23.62 2.60
C THR A 29 -25.93 -22.43 3.06
N PRO A 30 -25.49 -22.39 4.32
CA PRO A 30 -24.43 -21.46 4.65
C PRO A 30 -23.32 -21.75 3.64
N LEU A 31 -22.76 -20.70 3.05
CA LEU A 31 -21.51 -20.83 2.33
C LEU A 31 -20.52 -21.35 3.38
N VAL A 32 -20.36 -22.67 3.44
CA VAL A 32 -19.28 -23.28 4.20
C VAL A 32 -18.06 -22.89 3.41
N LEU A 33 -17.43 -21.80 3.84
CA LEU A 33 -16.09 -21.41 3.40
C LEU A 33 -15.24 -22.66 3.54
N ALA A 34 -14.71 -23.15 2.43
CA ALA A 34 -13.80 -24.27 2.45
C ALA A 34 -12.59 -23.83 3.28
N ASP A 35 -12.39 -24.46 4.43
CA ASP A 35 -11.13 -24.37 5.16
C ASP A 35 -10.03 -24.75 4.16
N SER A 36 -9.06 -23.85 3.95
CA SER A 36 -7.92 -24.11 3.06
C SER A 36 -7.14 -25.34 3.53
N GLY A 37 -7.33 -25.77 4.79
CA GLY A 37 -6.67 -26.91 5.42
C GLY A 37 -5.18 -26.67 5.70
N LEU A 38 -4.63 -25.54 5.25
CA LEU A 38 -3.26 -25.10 5.49
C LEU A 38 -3.18 -24.34 6.81
N SER A 39 -2.04 -24.37 7.48
CA SER A 39 -1.77 -23.44 8.58
C SER A 39 -1.47 -22.02 8.04
N GLU A 40 -1.36 -21.02 8.93
CA GLU A 40 -0.93 -19.66 8.55
C GLU A 40 0.46 -19.71 7.91
N ALA A 41 1.40 -20.41 8.56
CA ALA A 41 2.75 -20.62 8.07
C ALA A 41 2.80 -21.37 6.73
N ASP A 42 2.01 -22.44 6.55
CA ASP A 42 1.99 -23.17 5.27
C ASP A 42 1.40 -22.31 4.15
N THR A 43 0.42 -21.46 4.47
CA THR A 43 -0.16 -20.51 3.51
C THR A 43 0.86 -19.44 3.12
N ALA A 44 1.60 -18.89 4.10
CA ALA A 44 2.69 -17.94 3.84
C ALA A 44 3.77 -18.57 2.94
N GLU A 45 4.19 -19.80 3.25
CA GLU A 45 5.21 -20.51 2.48
C GLU A 45 4.74 -20.82 1.05
N LEU A 46 3.46 -21.15 0.85
CA LEU A 46 2.88 -21.32 -0.49
C LEU A 46 3.03 -20.03 -1.32
N ILE A 47 2.61 -18.89 -0.77
CA ILE A 47 2.71 -17.59 -1.46
C ILE A 47 4.16 -17.22 -1.73
N LYS A 48 5.02 -17.41 -0.73
CA LYS A 48 6.45 -17.15 -0.81
C LYS A 48 7.11 -17.99 -1.90
N LEU A 49 6.81 -19.28 -2.00
CA LEU A 49 7.33 -20.16 -3.05
C LEU A 49 6.90 -19.69 -4.45
N THR A 50 5.64 -19.28 -4.62
CA THR A 50 5.13 -18.73 -5.88
C THR A 50 5.94 -17.52 -6.34
N TYR A 51 6.27 -16.61 -5.42
CA TYR A 51 7.04 -15.41 -5.75
C TYR A 51 8.55 -15.66 -5.89
N GLU A 52 9.14 -16.50 -5.04
CA GLU A 52 10.58 -16.76 -5.05
C GLU A 52 11.02 -17.56 -6.29
N THR A 53 10.19 -18.48 -6.78
CA THR A 53 10.50 -19.26 -7.99
C THR A 53 10.53 -18.41 -9.26
N ARG A 54 9.89 -17.24 -9.24
CA ARG A 54 9.73 -16.33 -10.39
C ARG A 54 10.22 -14.91 -10.07
N LEU A 55 11.05 -14.75 -9.05
CA LEU A 55 11.45 -13.45 -8.52
C LEU A 55 12.12 -12.56 -9.58
N ASP A 56 12.86 -13.18 -10.51
CA ASP A 56 13.55 -12.49 -11.61
C ASP A 56 12.61 -12.00 -12.73
N GLU A 57 11.34 -12.43 -12.75
CA GLU A 57 10.33 -11.91 -13.66
C GLU A 57 9.74 -10.56 -13.18
N LEU A 58 9.95 -10.20 -11.91
CA LEU A 58 9.47 -8.92 -11.39
C LEU A 58 10.27 -7.75 -11.98
N PRO A 59 9.60 -6.63 -12.31
CA PRO A 59 10.28 -5.37 -12.56
C PRO A 59 11.22 -5.01 -11.40
N GLN A 60 12.38 -4.39 -11.69
CA GLN A 60 13.42 -4.09 -10.70
C GLN A 60 12.88 -3.44 -9.41
N PHE A 61 11.98 -2.46 -9.54
CA PHE A 61 11.34 -1.82 -8.39
C PHE A 61 10.57 -2.83 -7.51
N LYS A 62 9.82 -3.73 -8.13
CA LYS A 62 9.01 -4.76 -7.46
C LYS A 62 9.88 -5.84 -6.83
N LYS A 63 10.92 -6.28 -7.53
CA LYS A 63 11.92 -7.21 -6.98
C LYS A 63 12.58 -6.64 -5.71
N GLY A 64 13.07 -5.40 -5.77
CA GLY A 64 13.66 -4.72 -4.61
C GLY A 64 12.67 -4.51 -3.47
N HIS A 65 11.43 -4.16 -3.79
CA HIS A 65 10.34 -3.98 -2.82
C HIS A 65 9.99 -5.27 -2.06
N TYR A 66 9.90 -6.39 -2.78
CA TYR A 66 9.67 -7.73 -2.21
C TYR A 66 10.86 -8.17 -1.35
N GLY A 67 12.06 -8.17 -1.94
CA GLY A 67 13.27 -8.68 -1.30
C GLY A 67 13.66 -7.90 -0.05
N LEU A 68 13.54 -6.57 -0.05
CA LEU A 68 13.85 -5.76 1.14
C LEU A 68 12.95 -6.11 2.33
N ARG A 69 11.64 -6.29 2.09
CA ARG A 69 10.69 -6.63 3.15
C ARG A 69 10.98 -8.00 3.75
N LEU A 70 11.15 -9.01 2.90
CA LEU A 70 11.46 -10.35 3.41
C LEU A 70 12.84 -10.42 4.06
N TYR A 71 13.82 -9.65 3.57
CA TYR A 71 15.10 -9.52 4.26
C TYR A 71 14.94 -8.92 5.66
N ARG A 72 14.11 -7.87 5.84
CA ARG A 72 13.85 -7.29 7.17
C ARG A 72 13.16 -8.25 8.13
N GLN A 73 12.39 -9.20 7.62
CA GLN A 73 11.74 -10.23 8.43
C GLN A 73 12.69 -11.38 8.78
N THR A 74 13.55 -11.80 7.85
CA THR A 74 14.28 -13.07 7.94
C THR A 74 15.79 -12.93 8.09
N HIS A 75 16.36 -11.82 7.62
CA HIS A 75 17.79 -11.65 7.29
C HIS A 75 18.35 -12.72 6.35
N ASP A 76 17.50 -13.36 5.53
CA ASP A 76 17.95 -14.39 4.61
C ASP A 76 18.79 -13.77 3.46
N PRO A 77 20.05 -14.20 3.28
CA PRO A 77 20.94 -13.66 2.26
C PRO A 77 20.46 -13.88 0.82
N ARG A 78 19.47 -14.75 0.57
CA ARG A 78 18.89 -14.95 -0.77
C ARG A 78 18.31 -13.66 -1.36
N TYR A 79 17.86 -12.73 -0.51
CA TYR A 79 17.28 -11.46 -0.96
C TYR A 79 18.31 -10.38 -1.26
N ILE A 80 19.61 -10.62 -1.03
CA ILE A 80 20.68 -9.64 -1.30
C ILE A 80 20.66 -9.19 -2.76
N SER A 81 20.47 -10.10 -3.72
CA SER A 81 20.40 -9.73 -5.14
C SER A 81 19.23 -8.79 -5.48
N ALA A 82 18.12 -8.89 -4.74
CA ALA A 82 16.98 -7.97 -4.88
C ALA A 82 17.31 -6.59 -4.29
N ILE A 83 18.02 -6.55 -3.17
CA ILE A 83 18.51 -5.32 -2.55
C ILE A 83 19.53 -4.62 -3.46
N GLU A 84 20.46 -5.36 -4.08
CA GLU A 84 21.41 -4.83 -5.06
C GLU A 84 20.71 -4.21 -6.28
N SER A 85 19.62 -4.83 -6.74
CA SER A 85 18.77 -4.27 -7.80
C SER A 85 18.12 -2.96 -7.37
N ASP A 86 17.64 -2.87 -6.13
CA ASP A 86 17.08 -1.64 -5.56
C ASP A 86 18.16 -0.54 -5.45
N LEU A 87 19.35 -0.87 -4.94
CA LEU A 87 20.49 0.05 -4.85
C LEU A 87 20.86 0.63 -6.20
N THR A 88 20.90 -0.20 -7.25
CA THR A 88 21.18 0.23 -8.62
C THR A 88 20.12 1.24 -9.09
N ARG A 89 18.83 0.91 -8.90
CA ARG A 89 17.72 1.81 -9.26
C ARG A 89 17.80 3.15 -8.53
N ILE A 90 18.10 3.14 -7.24
CA ILE A 90 18.25 4.36 -6.41
C ILE A 90 19.42 5.20 -6.93
N ALA A 91 20.59 4.60 -7.14
CA ALA A 91 21.75 5.29 -7.64
C ALA A 91 21.51 5.90 -9.02
N THR A 92 20.88 5.18 -9.95
CA THR A 92 20.51 5.71 -11.28
C THR A 92 19.61 6.94 -11.16
N ARG A 93 18.62 6.92 -10.27
CA ARG A 93 17.70 8.05 -10.08
C ARG A 93 18.38 9.26 -9.43
N LEU A 94 19.18 9.03 -8.39
CA LEU A 94 19.91 10.12 -7.73
C LEU A 94 20.98 10.72 -8.65
N ASN A 95 21.65 9.90 -9.48
CA ASN A 95 22.57 10.39 -10.50
C ASN A 95 21.86 11.24 -11.56
N LEU A 96 20.66 10.83 -12.01
CA LEU A 96 19.85 11.60 -12.96
C LEU A 96 19.51 12.98 -12.38
N PHE A 97 19.00 13.03 -11.15
CA PHE A 97 18.61 14.28 -10.49
C PHE A 97 19.82 15.15 -10.14
N ALA A 98 20.96 14.55 -9.79
CA ALA A 98 22.14 15.32 -9.46
C ALA A 98 22.87 15.90 -10.69
N ASN A 99 22.69 15.33 -11.88
CA ASN A 99 23.50 15.67 -13.07
C ASN A 99 22.70 16.14 -14.30
N THR A 100 21.38 16.00 -14.31
CA THR A 100 20.57 16.24 -15.52
C THR A 100 19.22 16.90 -15.26
N ILE A 101 18.68 16.79 -14.05
CA ILE A 101 17.39 17.40 -13.70
C ILE A 101 17.59 18.16 -12.39
N ASP A 102 18.37 19.22 -12.48
CA ASP A 102 18.85 20.00 -11.33
C ASP A 102 18.61 21.51 -11.45
N THR A 103 17.99 21.94 -12.55
CA THR A 103 17.51 23.31 -12.76
C THR A 103 15.99 23.40 -12.68
N ASP A 104 15.45 24.57 -12.34
CA ASP A 104 14.00 24.80 -12.25
C ASP A 104 13.25 24.43 -13.53
N GLU A 105 13.85 24.71 -14.70
CA GLU A 105 13.25 24.37 -16.00
C GLU A 105 13.19 22.85 -16.23
N GLU A 106 14.27 22.13 -15.95
CA GLU A 106 14.31 20.67 -16.11
C GLU A 106 13.36 19.98 -15.12
N ILE A 107 13.30 20.47 -13.88
CA ILE A 107 12.36 19.99 -12.85
C ILE A 107 10.92 20.18 -13.33
N ALA A 108 10.57 21.36 -13.84
CA ALA A 108 9.24 21.64 -14.36
C ALA A 108 8.89 20.72 -15.55
N GLN A 109 9.81 20.52 -16.51
CA GLN A 109 9.61 19.64 -17.66
C GLN A 109 9.44 18.16 -17.24
N TYR A 110 10.30 17.67 -16.35
CA TYR A 110 10.21 16.31 -15.81
C TYR A 110 8.86 16.08 -15.11
N SER A 111 8.50 17.03 -14.26
CA SER A 111 7.28 16.99 -13.45
C SER A 111 6.02 17.02 -14.31
N LEU A 112 5.98 17.88 -15.33
CA LEU A 112 4.87 17.93 -16.29
C LEU A 112 4.75 16.61 -17.06
N LYS A 113 5.87 16.04 -17.54
CA LYS A 113 5.87 14.74 -18.22
C LYS A 113 5.31 13.64 -17.33
N ARG A 114 5.68 13.62 -16.04
CA ARG A 114 5.17 12.67 -15.04
C ARG A 114 3.67 12.85 -14.81
N LEU A 115 3.22 14.10 -14.67
CA LEU A 115 1.81 14.43 -14.47
C LEU A 115 0.95 13.96 -15.64
N LEU A 116 1.40 14.19 -16.87
CA LEU A 116 0.67 13.81 -18.08
C LEU A 116 0.48 12.28 -18.20
N GLY A 117 1.35 11.47 -17.59
CA GLY A 117 1.17 10.02 -17.54
C GLY A 117 -0.07 9.56 -16.77
N TYR A 118 -0.67 10.41 -15.92
CA TYR A 118 -1.96 10.10 -15.28
C TYR A 118 -3.14 10.22 -16.23
N LEU A 119 -2.99 10.85 -17.40
CA LEU A 119 -4.05 10.96 -18.40
C LEU A 119 -4.23 9.67 -19.21
N ASP A 120 -3.26 8.76 -19.14
CA ASP A 120 -3.31 7.46 -19.83
C ASP A 120 -4.17 6.42 -19.06
N ASP A 121 -4.52 6.70 -17.81
CA ASP A 121 -5.37 5.85 -16.97
C ASP A 121 -6.69 6.56 -16.61
N TYR A 122 -7.79 5.80 -16.65
CA TYR A 122 -9.12 6.31 -16.39
C TYR A 122 -9.64 5.95 -14.99
N ASP A 123 -8.84 5.26 -14.17
CA ASP A 123 -9.21 4.90 -12.81
C ASP A 123 -9.33 6.14 -11.89
N GLU A 124 -10.14 6.01 -10.82
CA GLU A 124 -10.43 7.12 -9.89
C GLU A 124 -9.15 7.67 -9.26
N ARG A 125 -8.17 6.82 -8.94
CA ARG A 125 -6.94 7.22 -8.26
C ARG A 125 -6.06 8.06 -9.17
N SER A 126 -5.86 7.66 -10.41
CA SER A 126 -5.03 8.43 -11.36
C SER A 126 -5.63 9.80 -11.64
N ARG A 127 -6.95 9.90 -11.84
CA ARG A 127 -7.65 11.18 -12.01
C ARG A 127 -7.50 12.08 -10.80
N ARG A 128 -7.67 11.54 -9.59
CA ARG A 128 -7.53 12.31 -8.34
C ARG A 128 -6.11 12.85 -8.19
N ARG A 129 -5.10 12.03 -8.46
CA ARG A 129 -3.69 12.44 -8.43
C ARG A 129 -3.36 13.51 -9.46
N TYR A 130 -3.88 13.38 -10.67
CA TYR A 130 -3.76 14.41 -11.68
C TYR A 130 -4.35 15.74 -11.17
N HIS A 131 -5.60 15.73 -10.71
CA HIS A 131 -6.28 16.95 -10.28
C HIS A 131 -5.63 17.64 -9.07
N ALA A 132 -5.19 16.86 -8.07
CA ALA A 132 -4.50 17.40 -6.90
C ALA A 132 -3.13 18.00 -7.24
N THR A 133 -2.45 17.48 -8.26
CA THR A 133 -1.05 17.81 -8.55
C THR A 133 -0.87 18.76 -9.74
N GLN A 134 -1.92 19.02 -10.53
CA GLN A 134 -1.82 19.79 -11.78
C GLN A 134 -1.32 21.23 -11.61
N TRP A 135 -1.56 21.84 -10.44
CA TRP A 135 -1.13 23.22 -10.14
C TRP A 135 0.25 23.29 -9.50
N THR A 136 0.79 22.16 -9.07
CA THR A 136 2.12 22.03 -8.47
C THR A 136 2.77 20.70 -8.89
N PRO A 137 3.03 20.52 -10.20
CA PRO A 137 3.57 19.26 -10.73
C PRO A 137 4.91 18.88 -10.08
N GLU A 138 5.68 19.85 -9.61
CA GLU A 138 6.99 19.70 -8.96
C GLU A 138 6.95 18.71 -7.78
N TYR A 139 5.80 18.53 -7.14
CA TYR A 139 5.61 17.49 -6.12
C TYR A 139 6.02 16.09 -6.60
N LEU A 140 5.77 15.76 -7.87
CA LEU A 140 6.12 14.45 -8.45
C LEU A 140 7.63 14.26 -8.49
N TYR A 141 8.38 15.30 -8.86
CA TYR A 141 9.83 15.28 -8.79
C TYR A 141 10.30 15.24 -7.33
N LEU A 142 9.78 16.10 -6.47
CA LEU A 142 10.28 16.32 -5.12
C LEU A 142 9.92 15.19 -4.15
N GLY A 143 8.63 15.01 -3.88
CA GLY A 143 8.14 14.12 -2.84
C GLY A 143 8.12 12.66 -3.28
N VAL A 144 7.65 12.41 -4.51
CA VAL A 144 7.52 11.03 -5.01
C VAL A 144 8.88 10.48 -5.44
N ASP A 145 9.65 11.28 -6.18
CA ASP A 145 10.80 10.75 -6.91
C ASP A 145 12.15 10.99 -6.22
N LEU A 146 12.48 12.24 -5.87
CA LEU A 146 13.75 12.63 -5.26
C LEU A 146 13.81 12.22 -3.78
N LEU A 147 12.88 12.72 -2.97
CA LEU A 147 12.81 12.45 -1.53
C LEU A 147 12.72 10.94 -1.26
N GLY A 148 11.86 10.22 -1.98
CA GLY A 148 11.76 8.76 -1.84
C GLY A 148 13.08 8.03 -2.17
N SER A 149 13.86 8.50 -3.15
CA SER A 149 15.16 7.90 -3.49
C SER A 149 16.22 8.24 -2.44
N MET A 150 16.22 9.46 -1.90
CA MET A 150 17.12 9.87 -0.81
C MET A 150 16.81 9.15 0.49
N ALA A 151 15.53 9.01 0.83
CA ALA A 151 15.05 8.28 2.00
C ALA A 151 15.47 6.81 1.93
N ARG A 152 15.26 6.15 0.78
CA ARG A 152 15.68 4.76 0.61
C ARG A 152 17.20 4.58 0.70
N ALA A 153 18.00 5.52 0.19
CA ALA A 153 19.44 5.50 0.43
C ALA A 153 19.77 5.63 1.93
N ASN A 154 19.11 6.55 2.62
CA ASN A 154 19.29 6.75 4.07
C ASN A 154 18.88 5.51 4.89
N GLU A 155 17.83 4.78 4.51
CA GLU A 155 17.43 3.51 5.12
C GLU A 155 18.56 2.46 5.08
N TYR A 156 19.45 2.52 4.08
CA TYR A 156 20.62 1.63 3.96
C TYR A 156 21.87 2.16 4.68
N GLY A 157 21.81 3.32 5.34
CA GLY A 157 22.99 4.02 5.88
C GLY A 157 23.84 4.70 4.80
N LEU A 158 23.25 4.98 3.63
CA LEU A 158 23.92 5.57 2.47
C LEU A 158 23.41 6.97 2.17
N LYS A 159 24.17 7.70 1.36
CA LYS A 159 23.75 8.95 0.71
C LYS A 159 24.35 9.07 -0.68
N HIS A 160 23.87 10.04 -1.46
CA HIS A 160 24.48 10.35 -2.75
C HIS A 160 25.78 11.16 -2.58
N LYS A 161 26.75 11.03 -3.49
CA LYS A 161 28.00 11.84 -3.48
C LYS A 161 27.74 13.35 -3.57
N GLN A 162 26.61 13.74 -4.15
CA GLN A 162 26.14 15.12 -4.26
C GLN A 162 24.92 15.39 -3.35
N ASP A 163 24.85 14.76 -2.17
CA ASP A 163 23.73 14.88 -1.21
C ASP A 163 23.39 16.34 -0.89
N GLU A 164 24.40 17.19 -0.64
CA GLU A 164 24.18 18.62 -0.35
C GLU A 164 23.45 19.36 -1.47
N LYS A 165 23.77 19.04 -2.73
CA LYS A 165 23.10 19.62 -3.91
C LYS A 165 21.64 19.17 -3.97
N LEU A 166 21.37 17.89 -3.77
CA LEU A 166 20.02 17.34 -3.80
C LEU A 166 19.15 17.88 -2.65
N ARG A 167 19.73 18.01 -1.45
CA ARG A 167 19.06 18.67 -0.31
C ARG A 167 18.77 20.13 -0.58
N LYS A 168 19.67 20.85 -1.25
CA LYS A 168 19.42 22.24 -1.66
C LYS A 168 18.20 22.34 -2.57
N ILE A 169 18.03 21.41 -3.51
CA ILE A 169 16.84 21.34 -4.37
C ILE A 169 15.58 21.09 -3.52
N LEU A 170 15.61 20.11 -2.60
CA LEU A 170 14.47 19.86 -1.71
C LEU A 170 14.07 21.11 -0.90
N LYS A 171 15.06 21.85 -0.38
CA LYS A 171 14.86 23.07 0.43
C LYS A 171 14.34 24.28 -0.33
N GLN A 172 14.35 24.25 -1.67
CA GLN A 172 13.75 25.33 -2.46
C GLN A 172 12.21 25.34 -2.34
N TYR A 173 11.62 24.24 -1.88
CA TYR A 173 10.18 24.07 -1.82
C TYR A 173 9.70 23.93 -0.38
N ASP A 174 8.59 24.62 -0.07
CA ASP A 174 7.94 24.54 1.23
C ASP A 174 7.00 23.32 1.28
N PHE A 175 7.47 22.22 1.87
CA PHE A 175 6.69 20.99 1.99
C PHE A 175 5.39 21.17 2.80
N ARG A 176 5.27 22.24 3.62
CA ARG A 176 4.01 22.58 4.31
C ARG A 176 2.86 22.72 3.35
N PHE A 177 3.10 23.23 2.14
CA PHE A 177 2.08 23.37 1.12
C PHE A 177 1.47 22.00 0.76
N PHE A 178 2.30 20.97 0.54
CA PHE A 178 1.81 19.65 0.14
C PHE A 178 1.15 18.89 1.28
N VAL A 179 1.72 18.93 2.47
CA VAL A 179 1.29 18.10 3.62
C VAL A 179 0.06 18.67 4.34
N THR A 180 -0.36 19.89 4.01
CA THR A 180 -1.54 20.54 4.58
C THR A 180 -2.68 20.75 3.60
N ASP A 181 -2.46 20.49 2.31
CA ASP A 181 -3.47 20.62 1.26
C ASP A 181 -4.45 19.44 1.26
N ARG A 182 -5.74 19.74 1.15
CA ARG A 182 -6.81 18.75 1.26
C ARG A 182 -6.82 17.79 0.08
N ASP A 183 -6.67 18.31 -1.14
CA ASP A 183 -6.73 17.49 -2.36
C ASP A 183 -5.50 16.57 -2.43
N MET A 184 -4.35 17.07 -1.99
CA MET A 184 -3.12 16.30 -1.82
C MET A 184 -3.29 15.17 -0.81
N ILE A 185 -3.84 15.44 0.38
CA ILE A 185 -4.11 14.40 1.39
C ILE A 185 -5.07 13.35 0.83
N GLU A 186 -6.16 13.76 0.15
CA GLU A 186 -7.12 12.82 -0.43
C GLU A 186 -6.51 11.95 -1.56
N ALA A 187 -5.53 12.47 -2.30
CA ALA A 187 -4.90 11.80 -3.45
C ALA A 187 -3.65 10.98 -3.09
N TRP A 188 -2.95 11.38 -2.03
CA TRP A 188 -1.59 10.98 -1.72
C TRP A 188 -1.37 10.63 -0.24
N ALA A 189 -2.42 10.39 0.55
CA ALA A 189 -2.37 10.09 1.98
C ALA A 189 -1.16 9.25 2.43
N ALA A 190 -1.02 8.03 1.88
CA ALA A 190 0.12 7.16 2.19
C ALA A 190 1.48 7.75 1.82
N GLN A 191 1.60 8.37 0.65
CA GLN A 191 2.85 8.97 0.21
C GLN A 191 3.24 10.15 1.11
N LEU A 192 2.30 11.02 1.44
CA LEU A 192 2.55 12.16 2.33
C LEU A 192 2.93 11.70 3.73
N ALA A 193 2.26 10.66 4.25
CA ALA A 193 2.63 10.02 5.52
C ALA A 193 4.09 9.55 5.49
N ASN A 194 4.52 8.83 4.46
CA ASN A 194 5.92 8.41 4.35
C ASN A 194 6.88 9.62 4.27
N GLN A 195 6.52 10.62 3.47
CA GLN A 195 7.37 11.78 3.20
C GLN A 195 7.65 12.63 4.45
N VAL A 196 6.67 12.84 5.33
CA VAL A 196 6.91 13.63 6.56
C VAL A 196 7.89 12.94 7.51
N TYR A 197 7.86 11.61 7.59
CA TYR A 197 8.84 10.85 8.35
C TYR A 197 10.20 10.79 7.65
N TRP A 198 10.23 10.66 6.32
CA TRP A 198 11.47 10.70 5.55
C TRP A 198 12.20 12.03 5.69
N LEU A 199 11.49 13.16 5.65
CA LEU A 199 12.07 14.47 5.88
C LEU A 199 12.72 14.55 7.26
N LYS A 200 12.01 14.12 8.31
CA LYS A 200 12.53 14.02 9.68
C LYS A 200 13.78 13.12 9.76
N GLN A 201 13.74 11.92 9.18
CA GLN A 201 14.84 10.94 9.20
C GLN A 201 16.07 11.44 8.42
N LEU A 202 15.87 12.25 7.39
CA LEU A 202 16.94 12.91 6.67
C LEU A 202 17.51 14.12 7.43
N GLY A 203 16.90 14.56 8.54
CA GLY A 203 17.30 15.76 9.29
C GLY A 203 16.80 17.06 8.66
N GLU A 204 15.76 16.99 7.81
CA GLU A 204 15.01 18.14 7.34
C GLU A 204 13.89 18.51 8.33
N GLU A 205 13.06 19.50 7.99
CA GLU A 205 11.98 19.96 8.87
C GLU A 205 10.97 18.83 9.19
N ASP A 206 10.56 18.75 10.46
CA ASP A 206 9.64 17.73 10.95
C ASP A 206 8.18 18.20 10.76
N TYR A 207 7.48 17.59 9.80
CA TYR A 207 6.07 17.86 9.50
C TYR A 207 5.12 16.79 10.05
N THR A 208 5.59 15.84 10.84
CA THR A 208 4.79 14.67 11.28
C THR A 208 3.52 15.10 12.01
N GLN A 209 3.62 15.94 13.05
CA GLN A 209 2.47 16.42 13.81
C GLN A 209 1.51 17.27 12.97
N LEU A 210 2.06 18.14 12.10
CA LEU A 210 1.27 18.98 11.21
C LEU A 210 0.45 18.14 10.23
N PHE A 211 1.07 17.13 9.61
CA PHE A 211 0.39 16.22 8.71
C PHE A 211 -0.68 15.41 9.44
N VAL A 212 -0.38 14.83 10.61
CA VAL A 212 -1.37 14.06 11.39
C VAL A 212 -2.59 14.92 11.74
N GLN A 213 -2.39 16.17 12.16
CA GLN A 213 -3.50 17.08 12.43
C GLN A 213 -4.36 17.29 11.17
N ARG A 214 -3.74 17.63 10.05
CA ARG A 214 -4.47 17.91 8.80
C ARG A 214 -5.12 16.67 8.21
N PHE A 215 -4.48 15.51 8.34
CA PHE A 215 -5.03 14.22 7.96
C PHE A 215 -6.35 13.94 8.68
N LYS A 216 -6.39 14.14 10.01
CA LYS A 216 -7.61 13.98 10.81
C LYS A 216 -8.70 14.99 10.47
N GLU A 217 -8.33 16.21 10.08
CA GLU A 217 -9.28 17.22 9.60
C GLU A 217 -9.88 16.88 8.24
N VAL A 218 -9.10 16.27 7.33
CA VAL A 218 -9.56 15.82 6.01
C VAL A 218 -10.41 14.56 6.09
N TYR A 219 -10.04 13.63 6.98
CA TYR A 219 -10.71 12.36 7.20
C TYR A 219 -11.24 12.21 8.64
N PRO A 220 -12.21 13.04 9.08
CA PRO A 220 -12.77 12.89 10.41
C PRO A 220 -13.67 11.65 10.47
N ASP A 221 -13.58 10.87 11.55
CA ASP A 221 -14.22 9.55 11.67
C ASP A 221 -15.75 9.60 11.56
N ASN A 222 -16.36 10.67 12.05
CA ASN A 222 -17.80 10.87 11.95
C ASN A 222 -18.31 11.12 10.51
N LYS A 223 -17.41 11.15 9.52
CA LYS A 223 -17.72 11.35 8.10
C LYS A 223 -17.45 10.12 7.23
N ASP A 224 -17.11 8.98 7.83
CA ASP A 224 -16.76 7.79 7.04
C ASP A 224 -17.90 7.26 6.17
N GLN A 225 -19.15 7.45 6.58
CA GLN A 225 -20.33 7.09 5.79
C GLN A 225 -20.50 7.95 4.52
N GLU A 226 -19.78 9.06 4.41
CA GLU A 226 -19.79 9.93 3.23
C GLU A 226 -18.65 9.58 2.25
N LEU A 227 -17.73 8.69 2.63
CA LEU A 227 -16.58 8.33 1.80
C LEU A 227 -16.96 7.29 0.75
N THR A 228 -16.40 7.44 -0.45
CA THR A 228 -16.38 6.33 -1.42
C THR A 228 -15.49 5.19 -0.90
N LYS A 229 -15.63 3.98 -1.44
CA LYS A 229 -14.73 2.85 -1.13
C LYS A 229 -13.26 3.24 -1.30
N GLN A 230 -12.93 3.95 -2.39
CA GLN A 230 -11.56 4.39 -2.67
C GLN A 230 -11.06 5.43 -1.65
N GLN A 231 -11.92 6.37 -1.22
CA GLN A 231 -11.56 7.36 -0.20
C GLN A 231 -11.37 6.73 1.18
N PHE A 232 -12.22 5.77 1.55
CA PHE A 232 -12.08 5.00 2.77
C PHE A 232 -10.76 4.19 2.77
N MET A 233 -10.44 3.52 1.66
CA MET A 233 -9.13 2.86 1.51
C MET A 233 -7.97 3.85 1.58
N ASN A 234 -8.07 5.03 0.96
CA ASN A 234 -7.01 6.05 1.06
C ASN A 234 -6.79 6.54 2.50
N LYS A 235 -7.87 6.69 3.28
CA LYS A 235 -7.80 6.98 4.72
C LYS A 235 -7.01 5.88 5.44
N LEU A 236 -7.37 4.62 5.23
CA LEU A 236 -6.68 3.48 5.85
C LEU A 236 -5.21 3.40 5.45
N TYR A 237 -4.90 3.53 4.15
CA TYR A 237 -3.51 3.62 3.68
C TYR A 237 -2.74 4.78 4.32
N GLY A 238 -3.40 5.93 4.56
CA GLY A 238 -2.78 7.04 5.28
C GLY A 238 -2.40 6.66 6.71
N MET A 239 -3.33 6.03 7.44
CA MET A 239 -3.08 5.57 8.81
C MET A 239 -2.02 4.49 8.88
N THR A 240 -2.08 3.46 8.04
CA THR A 240 -1.08 2.39 8.03
C THR A 240 0.30 2.97 7.73
N HIS A 241 0.43 3.87 6.75
CA HIS A 241 1.71 4.47 6.42
C HIS A 241 2.27 5.45 7.47
N ILE A 242 1.45 6.02 8.36
CA ILE A 242 1.97 6.73 9.54
C ILE A 242 2.74 5.75 10.44
N ILE A 243 2.16 4.58 10.72
CA ILE A 243 2.79 3.52 11.52
C ILE A 243 4.02 2.94 10.80
N LEU A 244 3.88 2.59 9.52
CA LEU A 244 4.96 1.98 8.75
C LEU A 244 6.16 2.93 8.64
N ALA A 245 5.93 4.21 8.40
CA ALA A 245 7.01 5.19 8.29
C ALA A 245 7.69 5.46 9.65
N ASP A 246 6.93 5.47 10.74
CA ASP A 246 7.48 5.57 12.10
C ASP A 246 8.29 4.32 12.50
N SER A 247 7.90 3.14 12.02
CA SER A 247 8.68 1.90 12.19
C SER A 247 9.97 1.85 11.35
N GLU A 248 10.31 2.93 10.64
CA GLU A 248 11.38 2.99 9.64
C GLU A 248 11.25 1.85 8.61
N TYR A 249 10.00 1.57 8.22
CA TYR A 249 9.59 0.45 7.38
C TYR A 249 10.09 -0.91 7.93
N TYR A 250 9.53 -1.33 9.06
CA TYR A 250 9.75 -2.64 9.72
C TYR A 250 11.14 -2.84 10.35
N GLN A 251 11.89 -1.75 10.59
CA GLN A 251 13.21 -1.84 11.22
C GLN A 251 13.16 -1.74 12.74
N ARG A 252 12.09 -1.16 13.29
CA ARG A 252 11.86 -1.03 14.72
C ARG A 252 10.38 -1.21 15.06
N PRO A 253 10.04 -1.66 16.28
CA PRO A 253 8.67 -1.63 16.76
C PRO A 253 8.18 -0.18 16.92
N VAL A 254 6.87 -0.02 17.05
CA VAL A 254 6.22 1.24 17.45
C VAL A 254 5.52 1.04 18.79
N GLU A 255 5.27 2.13 19.52
CA GLU A 255 4.43 2.08 20.71
C GLU A 255 2.97 2.37 20.33
N GLU A 256 2.03 1.57 20.84
CA GLU A 256 0.59 1.81 20.61
C GLU A 256 0.18 3.21 21.06
N SER A 257 0.70 3.66 22.22
CA SER A 257 0.35 4.95 22.83
C SER A 257 0.70 6.15 21.96
N ASP A 258 1.72 6.05 21.10
CA ASP A 258 2.13 7.14 20.21
C ASP A 258 1.12 7.33 19.06
N HIS A 259 0.36 6.28 18.75
CA HIS A 259 -0.60 6.24 17.65
C HIS A 259 -1.98 5.73 18.09
N GLN A 260 -2.35 5.92 19.36
CA GLN A 260 -3.55 5.33 19.97
C GLN A 260 -4.81 5.57 19.12
N TRP A 261 -4.96 6.78 18.56
CA TRP A 261 -6.12 7.14 17.73
C TRP A 261 -6.24 6.28 16.45
N ILE A 262 -5.15 5.77 15.91
CA ILE A 262 -5.15 4.85 14.75
C ILE A 262 -5.61 3.46 15.20
N PHE A 263 -5.04 2.95 16.29
CA PHE A 263 -5.38 1.62 16.81
C PHE A 263 -6.83 1.55 17.32
N ASP A 264 -7.29 2.57 18.02
CA ASP A 264 -8.70 2.72 18.42
C ASP A 264 -9.60 2.72 17.19
N TYR A 265 -9.25 3.52 16.16
CA TYR A 265 -10.01 3.56 14.92
C TYR A 265 -10.07 2.19 14.22
N PHE A 266 -8.95 1.46 14.15
CA PHE A 266 -8.93 0.12 13.55
C PHE A 266 -9.84 -0.86 14.30
N ARG A 267 -9.84 -0.85 15.64
CA ARG A 267 -10.71 -1.71 16.45
C ARG A 267 -12.18 -1.33 16.30
N ASP A 268 -12.50 -0.04 16.36
CA ASP A 268 -13.87 0.47 16.26
C ASP A 268 -14.48 0.21 14.87
N ASN A 269 -13.65 0.05 13.83
CA ASN A 269 -14.06 -0.13 12.44
C ASN A 269 -13.68 -1.50 11.86
N GLN A 270 -13.32 -2.49 12.68
CA GLN A 270 -12.81 -3.79 12.23
C GLN A 270 -13.72 -4.48 11.19
N ASP A 271 -15.04 -4.48 11.43
CA ASP A 271 -16.00 -5.15 10.54
C ASP A 271 -16.07 -4.46 9.17
N GLN A 272 -15.99 -3.13 9.16
CA GLN A 272 -15.97 -2.34 7.93
C GLN A 272 -14.64 -2.54 7.18
N ILE A 273 -13.51 -2.60 7.89
CA ILE A 273 -12.20 -2.85 7.29
C ILE A 273 -12.21 -4.22 6.60
N LEU A 274 -12.65 -5.27 7.30
CA LEU A 274 -12.67 -6.64 6.77
C LEU A 274 -13.64 -6.80 5.58
N SER A 275 -14.79 -6.13 5.60
CA SER A 275 -15.83 -6.32 4.57
C SER A 275 -15.76 -5.36 3.38
N ALA A 276 -15.15 -4.18 3.54
CA ALA A 276 -15.21 -3.11 2.55
C ALA A 276 -13.84 -2.71 1.97
N THR A 277 -12.76 -3.44 2.29
CA THR A 277 -11.40 -3.12 1.80
C THR A 277 -10.77 -4.29 1.04
N LYS A 278 -9.57 -4.04 0.53
CA LYS A 278 -8.74 -5.01 -0.19
C LYS A 278 -7.88 -5.80 0.78
N GLU A 279 -7.43 -6.96 0.36
CA GLU A 279 -6.57 -7.84 1.14
C GLU A 279 -5.23 -7.18 1.50
N ASP A 280 -4.69 -6.30 0.65
CA ASP A 280 -3.48 -5.55 1.00
C ASP A 280 -3.72 -4.54 2.13
N VAL A 281 -4.89 -3.88 2.18
CA VAL A 281 -5.29 -3.00 3.29
C VAL A 281 -5.47 -3.81 4.57
N ILE A 282 -6.18 -4.94 4.51
CA ILE A 282 -6.38 -5.83 5.67
C ILE A 282 -5.01 -6.28 6.22
N ALA A 283 -4.09 -6.69 5.33
CA ALA A 283 -2.75 -7.10 5.73
C ALA A 283 -1.93 -5.96 6.34
N GLU A 284 -1.98 -4.74 5.77
CA GLU A 284 -1.28 -3.59 6.35
C GLU A 284 -1.80 -3.23 7.74
N VAL A 285 -3.12 -3.24 7.95
CA VAL A 285 -3.71 -2.98 9.27
C VAL A 285 -3.26 -4.03 10.28
N GLY A 286 -3.32 -5.32 9.92
CA GLY A 286 -2.83 -6.41 10.78
C GLY A 286 -1.33 -6.26 11.11
N ILE A 287 -0.51 -5.89 10.13
CA ILE A 287 0.92 -5.63 10.32
C ILE A 287 1.15 -4.42 11.24
N CYS A 288 0.28 -3.41 11.25
CA CYS A 288 0.40 -2.29 12.20
C CYS A 288 0.26 -2.76 13.66
N PHE A 289 -0.67 -3.68 13.96
CA PHE A 289 -0.80 -4.29 15.29
C PHE A 289 0.45 -5.11 15.64
N LEU A 290 0.95 -5.90 14.70
CA LEU A 290 2.16 -6.71 14.88
C LEU A 290 3.40 -5.84 15.14
N LEU A 291 3.52 -4.68 14.47
CA LEU A 291 4.58 -3.71 14.72
C LEU A 291 4.51 -3.07 16.11
N ALA A 292 3.33 -2.99 16.70
CA ALA A 292 3.10 -2.51 18.05
C ALA A 292 3.23 -3.61 19.13
N GLY A 293 3.61 -4.83 18.74
CA GLY A 293 3.67 -5.97 19.65
C GLY A 293 2.30 -6.49 20.12
N LEU A 294 1.23 -6.14 19.41
CA LEU A 294 -0.16 -6.50 19.72
C LEU A 294 -0.59 -7.77 18.99
N GLU A 295 0.23 -8.81 19.02
CA GLU A 295 -0.01 -10.06 18.25
C GLU A 295 -1.30 -10.78 18.67
N GLU A 296 -1.68 -10.65 19.95
CA GLU A 296 -2.89 -11.25 20.53
C GLU A 296 -4.15 -10.37 20.37
N ASP A 297 -4.05 -9.23 19.68
CA ASP A 297 -5.23 -8.41 19.38
C ASP A 297 -6.19 -9.19 18.46
N PRO A 298 -7.50 -9.27 18.77
CA PRO A 298 -8.45 -10.04 17.97
C PRO A 298 -8.44 -9.70 16.48
N PHE A 299 -8.14 -8.45 16.12
CA PHE A 299 -8.07 -8.05 14.72
C PHE A 299 -6.96 -8.80 13.95
N VAL A 300 -5.83 -9.12 14.59
CA VAL A 300 -4.72 -9.85 13.94
C VAL A 300 -5.18 -11.23 13.48
N ALA A 301 -5.87 -11.97 14.35
CA ALA A 301 -6.41 -13.28 14.00
C ALA A 301 -7.46 -13.19 12.88
N GLN A 302 -8.33 -12.18 12.92
CA GLN A 302 -9.32 -11.94 11.87
C GLN A 302 -8.68 -11.59 10.53
N ALA A 303 -7.66 -10.74 10.53
CA ALA A 303 -6.91 -10.36 9.34
C ALA A 303 -6.21 -11.57 8.73
N ARG A 304 -5.50 -12.38 9.53
CA ARG A 304 -4.83 -13.60 9.08
C ARG A 304 -5.81 -14.58 8.44
N GLU A 305 -6.98 -14.79 9.06
CA GLU A 305 -7.99 -15.68 8.51
C GLU A 305 -8.59 -15.12 7.20
N ALA A 306 -8.89 -13.82 7.15
CA ALA A 306 -9.37 -13.19 5.91
C ALA A 306 -8.37 -13.34 4.76
N ILE A 307 -7.07 -13.15 5.04
CA ILE A 307 -6.02 -13.38 4.03
C ILE A 307 -5.93 -14.84 3.65
N ARG A 308 -5.92 -15.79 4.59
CA ARG A 308 -5.89 -17.23 4.29
C ARG A 308 -7.02 -17.65 3.38
N GLN A 309 -8.23 -17.19 3.65
CA GLN A 309 -9.41 -17.50 2.85
C GLN A 309 -9.37 -16.88 1.45
N SER A 310 -8.61 -15.80 1.27
CA SER A 310 -8.46 -15.12 -0.02
C SER A 310 -7.44 -15.79 -0.97
N VAL A 311 -6.59 -16.69 -0.46
CA VAL A 311 -5.54 -17.34 -1.27
C VAL A 311 -6.17 -18.35 -2.22
N ASP A 312 -5.87 -18.20 -3.52
CA ASP A 312 -6.12 -19.26 -4.49
C ASP A 312 -5.02 -20.32 -4.35
N LEU A 313 -5.38 -21.51 -3.86
CA LEU A 313 -4.41 -22.59 -3.61
C LEU A 313 -3.77 -23.14 -4.89
N GLN A 314 -4.40 -22.98 -6.05
CA GLN A 314 -3.85 -23.43 -7.33
C GLN A 314 -2.83 -22.44 -7.88
N GLN A 315 -3.13 -21.15 -7.78
CA GLN A 315 -2.23 -20.08 -8.19
C GLN A 315 -1.17 -19.76 -7.13
N GLY A 316 -1.39 -20.21 -5.89
CA GLY A 316 -0.50 -19.99 -4.76
C GLY A 316 -0.34 -18.51 -4.43
N MET A 317 -1.38 -17.70 -4.58
CA MET A 317 -1.35 -16.27 -4.32
C MET A 317 -2.76 -15.70 -4.08
N VAL A 318 -2.82 -14.52 -3.46
CA VAL A 318 -4.03 -13.72 -3.33
C VAL A 318 -4.32 -12.98 -4.66
N PRO A 319 -5.51 -13.14 -5.27
CA PRO A 319 -5.90 -12.45 -6.50
C PRO A 319 -6.23 -10.97 -6.27
N SER A 320 -6.36 -10.17 -7.35
CA SER A 320 -6.91 -8.82 -7.24
C SER A 320 -8.41 -8.83 -6.91
N GLU A 321 -8.97 -7.67 -6.55
CA GLU A 321 -10.43 -7.51 -6.41
C GLU A 321 -11.22 -7.93 -7.66
N THR A 322 -10.59 -7.88 -8.84
CA THR A 322 -11.17 -8.30 -10.12
C THR A 322 -10.88 -9.77 -10.45
N GLY A 323 -10.24 -10.51 -9.54
CA GLY A 323 -9.85 -11.91 -9.72
C GLY A 323 -8.58 -12.14 -10.54
N SER A 324 -7.78 -11.09 -10.81
CA SER A 324 -6.55 -11.20 -11.60
C SER A 324 -5.39 -11.79 -10.79
N PHE A 325 -4.63 -12.66 -11.44
CA PHE A 325 -3.37 -13.25 -10.95
C PHE A 325 -2.14 -12.65 -11.62
N ASP A 326 -2.23 -11.38 -12.06
CA ASP A 326 -1.06 -10.68 -12.59
C ASP A 326 0.05 -10.65 -11.54
N PHE A 327 1.15 -11.34 -11.87
CA PHE A 327 2.25 -11.63 -10.96
C PHE A 327 2.91 -10.34 -10.43
N ALA A 328 3.24 -9.41 -11.34
CA ALA A 328 3.95 -8.18 -11.02
C ALA A 328 3.04 -7.18 -10.29
N TYR A 329 1.77 -7.08 -10.69
CA TYR A 329 0.78 -6.22 -10.05
C TYR A 329 0.39 -6.73 -8.65
N GLY A 330 0.31 -8.05 -8.47
CA GLY A 330 -0.03 -8.70 -7.20
C GLY A 330 1.06 -8.67 -6.13
N GLU A 331 2.29 -8.25 -6.46
CA GLU A 331 3.46 -8.35 -5.58
C GLU A 331 3.24 -7.71 -4.21
N HIS A 332 2.70 -6.48 -4.15
CA HIS A 332 2.55 -5.74 -2.89
C HIS A 332 1.59 -6.47 -1.94
N ARG A 333 0.45 -6.90 -2.47
CA ARG A 333 -0.55 -7.65 -1.70
C ARG A 333 0.01 -8.96 -1.15
N ASN A 334 0.77 -9.67 -1.98
CA ASN A 334 1.26 -11.00 -1.61
C ASN A 334 2.47 -10.97 -0.69
N VAL A 335 3.37 -9.98 -0.80
CA VAL A 335 4.45 -9.82 0.19
C VAL A 335 3.88 -9.44 1.57
N LEU A 336 2.84 -8.61 1.62
CA LEU A 336 2.15 -8.29 2.86
C LEU A 336 1.41 -9.51 3.43
N ALA A 337 0.79 -10.33 2.59
CA ALA A 337 0.18 -11.58 3.01
C ALA A 337 1.20 -12.52 3.66
N ILE A 338 2.37 -12.71 3.05
CA ILE A 338 3.47 -13.50 3.63
C ILE A 338 3.85 -12.95 5.01
N MET A 339 4.09 -11.64 5.10
CA MET A 339 4.49 -11.01 6.36
C MET A 339 3.44 -11.11 7.46
N LEU A 340 2.15 -10.96 7.14
CA LEU A 340 1.08 -11.08 8.12
C LEU A 340 0.97 -12.51 8.68
N LEU A 341 1.05 -13.50 7.78
CA LEU A 341 0.82 -14.91 8.08
C LEU A 341 2.02 -15.61 8.73
N ASP A 342 3.24 -15.18 8.42
CA ASP A 342 4.48 -15.68 9.01
C ASP A 342 5.32 -14.52 9.57
N TRP A 343 4.68 -13.73 10.45
CA TRP A 343 5.27 -12.53 11.01
C TRP A 343 6.55 -12.82 11.80
N GLN A 344 7.56 -12.00 11.53
CA GLN A 344 8.79 -11.94 12.31
C GLN A 344 8.93 -10.54 12.92
N PRO A 345 9.38 -10.43 14.18
CA PRO A 345 9.60 -9.13 14.82
C PRO A 345 10.53 -8.23 14.00
N PRO A 346 10.35 -6.89 14.06
CA PRO A 346 11.17 -5.93 13.32
C PRO A 346 12.67 -6.16 13.54
N ARG A 347 13.43 -6.15 12.43
CA ARG A 347 14.89 -6.23 12.48
C ARG A 347 15.48 -5.07 11.70
N VAL A 348 16.48 -4.43 12.31
CA VAL A 348 17.24 -3.36 11.67
C VAL A 348 17.92 -3.89 10.40
N GLY A 349 17.91 -3.09 9.34
CA GLY A 349 18.71 -3.32 8.16
C GLY A 349 17.98 -3.74 6.88
N PRO A 350 18.73 -4.12 5.84
CA PRO A 350 20.20 -4.09 5.81
C PRO A 350 20.70 -2.64 5.89
N THR A 351 21.83 -2.43 6.57
CA THR A 351 22.53 -1.13 6.58
C THR A 351 24.02 -1.38 6.40
N ILE A 352 24.75 -0.40 5.84
CA ILE A 352 26.19 -0.54 5.61
C ILE A 352 26.98 -0.85 6.89
N ASP A 353 26.52 -0.35 8.03
CA ASP A 353 27.20 -0.57 9.32
C ASP A 353 26.94 -1.94 9.92
N HIS A 354 25.75 -2.51 9.73
CA HIS A 354 25.35 -3.78 10.36
C HIS A 354 25.47 -4.99 9.42
N HIS A 355 25.40 -4.76 8.11
CA HIS A 355 25.38 -5.78 7.06
C HIS A 355 26.31 -5.38 5.89
N PRO A 356 27.60 -5.08 6.14
CA PRO A 356 28.52 -4.55 5.13
C PRO A 356 28.69 -5.48 3.91
N GLU A 357 28.47 -6.79 4.08
CA GLU A 357 28.50 -7.79 3.01
C GLU A 357 27.46 -7.54 1.92
N VAL A 358 26.35 -6.86 2.24
CA VAL A 358 25.31 -6.46 1.28
C VAL A 358 25.77 -5.29 0.40
N PHE A 359 26.79 -4.54 0.84
CA PHE A 359 27.20 -3.25 0.24
C PHE A 359 28.62 -3.27 -0.34
N ILE A 360 29.18 -4.46 -0.63
CA ILE A 360 30.55 -4.59 -1.18
C ILE A 360 30.71 -3.83 -2.50
N ASN A 361 29.68 -3.83 -3.35
CA ASN A 361 29.70 -3.20 -4.66
C ASN A 361 28.68 -2.06 -4.75
N LEU A 362 28.94 -0.95 -4.05
CA LEU A 362 28.08 0.22 -4.14
C LEU A 362 28.02 0.76 -5.59
N PRO A 363 26.82 0.93 -6.17
CA PRO A 363 26.67 1.58 -7.47
C PRO A 363 27.25 2.99 -7.45
N ASN A 364 27.79 3.43 -8.59
CA ASN A 364 28.34 4.78 -8.69
C ASN A 364 27.29 5.83 -8.31
N GLY A 365 27.69 6.78 -7.47
CA GLY A 365 26.82 7.83 -6.93
C GLY A 365 26.48 7.62 -5.47
N LEU A 366 26.45 6.38 -4.96
CA LEU A 366 26.21 6.12 -3.53
C LEU A 366 27.51 6.01 -2.74
N VAL A 367 27.47 6.50 -1.50
CA VAL A 367 28.55 6.43 -0.49
C VAL A 367 27.95 6.25 0.90
N ALA A 368 28.76 5.77 1.86
CA ALA A 368 28.39 5.77 3.28
C ALA A 368 28.04 7.18 3.77
N LYS A 369 27.09 7.27 4.71
CA LYS A 369 26.61 8.54 5.28
C LYS A 369 27.66 9.29 6.09
#